data_AF-A0AAV4WIF7-F1
#
_entry.id   AF-A0AAV4WIF7-F1
#
_cell.length_a   1.000
_cell.length_b   1.000
_cell.length_c   1.000
_cell.angle_alpha   90.00
_cell.angle_beta   90.00
_cell.angle_gamma   90.00
#
_symmetry.space_group_name_H-M   'P 1'
#
loop_
_entity.id
_entity.type
_entity.pdbx_description
1 polymer ?
#
loop_
_entity_poly.entity_id
_entity_poly.type
_entity_poly.pdbx_seq_one_letter_code
_entity_poly.pdbx_strand_id
1 'polypeptide(L)'
;MDLKLNIFTLNCWGIVGISRHRKERMEAIAAHIASSDYDFVFLQEIWSQNDYQMICKKAADVLPFSYYFHSGVLGSGVCILSKSIIVDVAQYQYSLNGYAHKILHGDWYGGKVVGLCKILHHGLRINLYVTHLHAEYDAFHDQYLPHRVAQAFEFSQYVRHTSETADLSIVAGDFNTESTDLPYKIIIHNAGCVDSYITAKEPPVVDNTCTRTTCGHPENIYTSNKELNHSPTGKRIDYILYKCGSGTYVECLSCETPLGKIPDTSVPYSDHEAVVTQLHVFKSVEAPQHQENPKARLEAIDSSHIILRKNLKELQNNRLMYILISCLLVALLLISTLIEDVGAFCIIIMFFQFIATIALAFCLWMALIVSKIEYSAIISACKAMTILTNSLMNEYNEKLSTEFITPATPQEII
;
A
#
# COMPACT_ATOMS: atom_id res chain seq x y z
N MET A 1 16.33 24.27 16.08
CA MET A 1 16.63 22.84 15.92
C MET A 1 16.77 22.58 14.44
N ASP A 2 17.87 21.95 14.06
CA ASP A 2 18.25 21.62 12.69
C ASP A 2 18.66 20.15 12.72
N LEU A 3 18.00 19.29 11.93
CA LEU A 3 18.17 17.84 11.95
C LEU A 3 18.13 17.29 10.54
N LYS A 4 19.10 16.44 10.19
CA LYS A 4 19.05 15.64 8.96
C LYS A 4 18.58 14.24 9.29
N LEU A 5 17.64 13.72 8.51
CA LEU A 5 17.08 12.39 8.63
C LEU A 5 17.38 11.58 7.38
N ASN A 6 17.96 10.40 7.54
CA ASN A 6 18.17 9.43 6.47
C ASN A 6 17.13 8.31 6.59
N ILE A 7 16.27 8.20 5.57
CA ILE A 7 15.12 7.30 5.59
C ILE A 7 15.27 6.28 4.46
N PHE A 8 14.99 5.02 4.76
CA PHE A 8 15.11 3.91 3.81
C PHE A 8 13.82 3.10 3.76
N THR A 9 13.38 2.72 2.56
CA THR A 9 12.35 1.69 2.39
C THR A 9 12.72 0.67 1.33
N LEU A 10 12.33 -0.59 1.54
CA LEU A 10 12.53 -1.67 0.57
C LEU A 10 11.48 -2.78 0.74
N ASN A 11 10.79 -3.11 -0.37
CA ASN A 11 10.16 -4.42 -0.51
C ASN A 11 11.26 -5.48 -0.70
N CYS A 12 11.40 -6.36 0.29
CA CYS A 12 12.52 -7.30 0.37
C CYS A 12 12.26 -8.61 -0.38
N TRP A 13 11.04 -8.83 -0.87
CA TRP A 13 10.62 -10.06 -1.54
C TRP A 13 11.05 -11.32 -0.78
N GLY A 14 10.65 -11.42 0.49
CA GLY A 14 11.10 -12.46 1.41
C GLY A 14 10.18 -13.67 1.50
N ILE A 15 9.47 -14.04 0.44
CA ILE A 15 8.47 -15.11 0.47
C ILE A 15 9.17 -16.46 0.59
N VAL A 16 8.89 -17.19 1.67
CA VAL A 16 9.52 -18.47 1.96
C VAL A 16 9.13 -19.53 0.92
N GLY A 17 10.13 -20.10 0.24
CA GLY A 17 9.94 -21.15 -0.76
C GLY A 17 9.60 -20.65 -2.17
N ILE A 18 9.30 -19.35 -2.33
CA ILE A 18 8.98 -18.74 -3.64
C ILE A 18 10.11 -17.82 -4.10
N SER A 19 10.56 -16.90 -3.25
CA SER A 19 11.52 -15.88 -3.64
C SER A 19 12.90 -16.47 -3.91
N ARG A 20 13.46 -16.15 -5.09
CA ARG A 20 14.78 -16.64 -5.53
C ARG A 20 15.89 -15.99 -4.69
N HIS A 21 16.95 -16.77 -4.44
CA HIS A 21 18.13 -16.36 -3.65
C HIS A 21 17.81 -15.75 -2.27
N ARG A 22 16.67 -16.11 -1.67
CA ARG A 22 16.13 -15.43 -0.47
C ARG A 22 17.14 -15.28 0.66
N LYS A 23 17.85 -16.35 1.04
CA LYS A 23 18.79 -16.32 2.18
C LYS A 23 19.94 -15.34 1.94
N GLU A 24 20.58 -15.45 0.78
CA GLU A 24 21.67 -14.56 0.35
C GLU A 24 21.21 -13.10 0.34
N ARG A 25 20.06 -12.82 -0.27
CA ARG A 25 19.49 -11.46 -0.31
C ARG A 25 19.15 -10.91 1.06
N MET A 26 18.47 -11.68 1.92
CA MET A 26 18.13 -11.24 3.28
C MET A 26 19.38 -10.93 4.10
N GLU A 27 20.41 -11.77 4.01
CA GLU A 27 21.69 -11.54 4.68
C GLU A 27 22.40 -10.28 4.18
N ALA A 28 22.35 -10.02 2.87
CA ALA A 28 22.91 -8.82 2.25
C ALA A 28 22.12 -7.56 2.64
N ILE A 29 20.79 -7.60 2.59
CA ILE A 29 19.91 -6.50 3.06
C ILE A 29 20.24 -6.16 4.52
N ALA A 30 20.34 -7.16 5.39
CA ALA A 30 20.67 -6.97 6.79
C ALA A 30 22.08 -6.37 6.98
N ALA A 31 23.07 -6.80 6.18
CA ALA A 31 24.42 -6.26 6.22
C ALA A 31 24.46 -4.78 5.76
N HIS A 32 23.77 -4.47 4.66
CA HIS A 32 23.64 -3.10 4.14
C HIS A 32 23.02 -2.17 5.17
N ILE A 33 21.91 -2.58 5.78
CA ILE A 33 21.26 -1.80 6.84
C ILE A 33 22.20 -1.57 8.02
N ALA A 34 22.92 -2.61 8.45
CA ALA A 34 23.84 -2.54 9.59
C ALA A 34 25.07 -1.64 9.35
N SER A 35 25.51 -1.49 8.09
CA SER A 35 26.63 -0.63 7.73
C SER A 35 26.24 0.78 7.31
N SER A 36 24.94 1.08 7.25
CA SER A 36 24.42 2.38 6.78
C SER A 36 24.02 3.28 7.95
N ASP A 37 24.02 4.59 7.73
CA ASP A 37 23.59 5.59 8.72
C ASP A 37 22.14 6.01 8.51
N TYR A 38 21.22 5.05 8.51
CA TYR A 38 19.78 5.33 8.47
C TYR A 38 19.25 5.65 9.86
N ASP A 39 18.30 6.59 9.94
CA ASP A 39 17.55 6.85 11.16
C ASP A 39 16.33 5.94 11.26
N PHE A 40 15.63 5.74 10.14
CA PHE A 40 14.42 4.92 10.06
C PHE A 40 14.43 4.06 8.80
N VAL A 41 14.10 2.78 8.99
CA VAL A 41 14.05 1.75 7.94
C VAL A 41 12.66 1.13 7.92
N PHE A 42 12.06 1.07 6.74
CA PHE A 42 10.71 0.56 6.49
C PHE A 42 10.83 -0.65 5.56
N LEU A 43 10.52 -1.85 6.04
CA LEU A 43 10.64 -3.06 5.22
C LEU A 43 9.27 -3.65 4.91
N GLN A 44 9.12 -4.16 3.69
CA GLN A 44 7.96 -4.92 3.24
C GLN A 44 8.39 -6.33 2.80
N GLU A 45 7.43 -7.24 2.76
CA GLU A 45 7.63 -8.65 2.43
C GLU A 45 8.65 -9.43 3.28
N ILE A 46 8.77 -9.05 4.56
CA ILE A 46 9.46 -9.87 5.56
C ILE A 46 8.50 -10.92 6.10
N TRP A 47 8.37 -12.05 5.39
CA TRP A 47 7.41 -13.12 5.73
C TRP A 47 7.93 -14.15 6.74
N SER A 48 9.24 -14.15 7.01
CA SER A 48 9.89 -15.09 7.92
C SER A 48 10.28 -14.40 9.22
N GLN A 49 9.80 -14.91 10.36
CA GLN A 49 10.20 -14.41 11.68
C GLN A 49 11.71 -14.54 11.91
N ASN A 50 12.33 -15.59 11.37
CA ASN A 50 13.77 -15.79 11.46
C ASN A 50 14.54 -14.72 10.66
N ASP A 51 14.02 -14.34 9.48
CA ASP A 51 14.64 -13.33 8.63
C ASP A 51 14.52 -11.95 9.33
N TYR A 52 13.35 -11.64 9.90
CA TYR A 52 13.15 -10.43 10.72
C TYR A 52 14.11 -10.36 11.92
N GLN A 53 14.19 -11.44 12.71
CA GLN A 53 15.09 -11.50 13.88
C GLN A 53 16.56 -11.36 13.50
N MET A 54 16.96 -11.97 12.37
CA MET A 54 18.32 -11.86 11.84
C MET A 54 18.64 -10.42 11.45
N ILE A 55 17.75 -9.73 10.72
CA ILE A 55 17.91 -8.32 10.36
C ILE A 55 18.04 -7.46 11.62
N CYS A 56 17.13 -7.62 12.59
CA CYS A 56 17.18 -6.87 13.85
C CYS A 56 18.48 -7.10 14.62
N LYS A 57 18.94 -8.35 14.70
CA LYS A 57 20.20 -8.68 15.40
C LYS A 57 21.41 -8.04 14.72
N LYS A 58 21.48 -8.06 13.38
CA LYS A 58 22.59 -7.44 12.65
C LYS A 58 22.58 -5.92 12.73
N ALA A 59 21.39 -5.31 12.68
CA ALA A 59 21.24 -3.86 12.72
C ALA A 59 21.22 -3.26 14.13
N ALA A 60 21.31 -4.08 15.19
CA ALA A 60 21.07 -3.65 16.57
C ALA A 60 21.98 -2.50 17.04
N ASP A 61 23.20 -2.41 16.52
CA ASP A 61 24.16 -1.35 16.90
C ASP A 61 23.79 0.03 16.32
N VAL A 62 23.07 0.08 15.18
CA VAL A 62 22.70 1.31 14.47
C VAL A 62 21.20 1.63 14.56
N LEU A 63 20.35 0.60 14.66
CA LEU A 63 18.90 0.66 14.73
C LEU A 63 18.39 -0.29 15.85
N PRO A 64 18.62 0.05 17.14
CA PRO A 64 18.35 -0.83 18.27
C PRO A 64 16.86 -1.11 18.52
N PHE A 65 15.95 -0.32 17.95
CA PHE A 65 14.52 -0.46 18.15
C PHE A 65 13.85 -0.96 16.88
N SER A 66 12.94 -1.91 17.00
CA SER A 66 12.18 -2.40 15.87
C SER A 66 10.80 -2.89 16.26
N TYR A 67 9.90 -2.94 15.29
CA TYR A 67 8.56 -3.47 15.48
C TYR A 67 8.05 -4.16 14.22
N TYR A 68 7.59 -5.40 14.38
CA TYR A 68 6.95 -6.18 13.31
C TYR A 68 5.43 -6.15 13.49
N PHE A 69 4.70 -5.82 12.42
CA PHE A 69 3.25 -5.74 12.47
C PHE A 69 2.64 -7.11 12.13
N HIS A 70 2.04 -7.79 13.09
CA HIS A 70 1.40 -9.08 12.84
C HIS A 70 -0.03 -8.91 12.32
N SER A 71 -0.38 -9.64 11.26
CA SER A 71 -1.72 -9.68 10.66
C SER A 71 -1.91 -10.94 9.83
N GLY A 72 -3.16 -11.24 9.45
CA GLY A 72 -3.50 -12.34 8.58
C GLY A 72 -3.08 -13.72 9.12
N VAL A 73 -2.86 -14.65 8.19
CA VAL A 73 -2.41 -16.02 8.47
C VAL A 73 -0.88 -16.11 8.48
N LEU A 74 -0.22 -15.35 7.60
CA LEU A 74 1.24 -15.46 7.38
C LEU A 74 2.05 -14.32 8.03
N GLY A 75 1.40 -13.35 8.67
CA GLY A 75 2.02 -12.07 9.06
C GLY A 75 1.73 -10.99 8.01
N SER A 76 1.86 -9.71 8.35
CA SER A 76 1.62 -8.62 7.38
C SER A 76 2.77 -8.44 6.38
N GLY A 77 3.95 -8.97 6.70
CA GLY A 77 5.17 -8.76 5.94
C GLY A 77 5.83 -7.39 6.17
N VAL A 78 5.26 -6.49 6.98
CA VAL A 78 5.82 -5.14 7.18
C VAL A 78 6.41 -4.93 8.58
N CYS A 79 7.53 -4.22 8.64
CA CYS A 79 8.18 -3.83 9.89
C CYS A 79 8.92 -2.50 9.77
N ILE A 80 9.20 -1.90 10.94
CA ILE A 80 9.99 -0.68 11.07
C ILE A 80 11.21 -0.99 11.96
N LEU A 81 12.38 -0.50 11.58
CA LEU A 81 13.56 -0.38 12.44
C LEU A 81 13.88 1.11 12.64
N SER A 82 14.33 1.47 13.83
CA SER A 82 14.47 2.85 14.27
C SER A 82 15.72 3.03 15.14
N LYS A 83 16.43 4.13 14.88
CA LYS A 83 17.55 4.60 15.71
C LYS A 83 17.08 5.12 17.07
N SER A 84 15.82 5.56 17.16
CA SER A 84 15.21 6.11 18.38
C SER A 84 14.11 5.24 18.95
N ILE A 85 13.91 5.37 20.27
CA ILE A 85 12.93 4.56 21.01
C ILE A 85 11.53 4.74 20.45
N ILE A 86 10.85 3.61 20.22
CA ILE A 86 9.44 3.56 19.87
C ILE A 86 8.64 3.69 21.16
N VAL A 87 7.85 4.77 21.26
CA VAL A 87 7.11 5.13 22.48
C VAL A 87 5.64 4.71 22.42
N ASP A 88 5.10 4.51 21.21
CA ASP A 88 3.72 4.10 20.99
C ASP A 88 3.61 3.37 19.65
N VAL A 89 2.68 2.42 19.56
CA VAL A 89 2.45 1.61 18.35
C VAL A 89 0.96 1.44 18.12
N ALA A 90 0.55 1.50 16.86
CA ALA A 90 -0.80 1.19 16.45
C ALA A 90 -0.80 0.55 15.07
N GLN A 91 -1.84 -0.22 14.77
CA GLN A 91 -1.99 -0.84 13.45
C GLN A 91 -3.45 -0.85 13.03
N TYR A 92 -3.68 -0.78 11.73
CA TYR A 92 -4.99 -0.92 11.12
C TYR A 92 -4.90 -1.94 9.98
N GLN A 93 -5.66 -3.03 10.10
CA GLN A 93 -5.82 -4.01 9.04
C GLN A 93 -6.87 -3.52 8.05
N TYR A 94 -6.54 -3.52 6.76
CA TYR A 94 -7.47 -3.07 5.75
C TYR A 94 -8.66 -4.01 5.60
N SER A 95 -9.80 -3.44 5.24
CA SER A 95 -11.06 -4.19 5.15
C SER A 95 -11.17 -5.09 3.91
N LEU A 96 -10.39 -4.81 2.86
CA LEU A 96 -10.34 -5.57 1.61
C LEU A 96 -8.91 -6.03 1.29
N ASN A 97 -8.67 -7.34 1.31
CA ASN A 97 -7.33 -7.94 1.10
C ASN A 97 -7.27 -8.99 -0.02
N GLY A 98 -8.29 -9.07 -0.88
CA GLY A 98 -8.35 -10.03 -1.97
C GLY A 98 -9.18 -11.26 -1.61
N TYR A 99 -8.85 -12.43 -2.16
CA TYR A 99 -9.69 -13.63 -2.06
C TYR A 99 -8.87 -14.86 -1.65
N ALA A 100 -9.33 -15.59 -0.63
CA ALA A 100 -8.62 -16.78 -0.14
C ALA A 100 -8.44 -17.87 -1.22
N HIS A 101 -9.43 -18.06 -2.08
CA HIS A 101 -9.40 -19.09 -3.12
C HIS A 101 -8.37 -18.80 -4.23
N LYS A 102 -7.83 -17.58 -4.31
CA LYS A 102 -6.75 -17.24 -5.24
C LYS A 102 -5.41 -17.45 -4.56
N ILE A 103 -5.02 -18.72 -4.44
CA ILE A 103 -3.84 -19.15 -3.68
C ILE A 103 -2.55 -18.47 -4.16
N LEU A 104 -2.44 -18.17 -5.45
CA LEU A 104 -1.28 -17.48 -6.04
C LEU A 104 -1.29 -15.96 -5.79
N HIS A 105 -2.36 -15.41 -5.23
CA HIS A 105 -2.47 -13.99 -4.87
C HIS A 105 -2.42 -13.86 -3.34
N GLY A 106 -1.21 -13.67 -2.81
CA GLY A 106 -0.90 -13.84 -1.39
C GLY A 106 -1.52 -12.80 -0.45
N ASP A 107 -2.06 -11.69 -0.97
CA ASP A 107 -2.52 -10.55 -0.17
C ASP A 107 -3.57 -10.92 0.89
N TRP A 108 -4.46 -11.86 0.58
CA TRP A 108 -5.51 -12.28 1.51
C TRP A 108 -4.93 -12.98 2.74
N TYR A 109 -3.88 -13.78 2.54
CA TYR A 109 -3.20 -14.51 3.59
C TYR A 109 -2.29 -13.62 4.43
N GLY A 110 -1.72 -12.56 3.84
CA GLY A 110 -0.95 -11.57 4.58
C GLY A 110 -1.82 -10.64 5.43
N GLY A 111 -3.06 -10.38 5.00
CA GLY A 111 -3.96 -9.45 5.69
C GLY A 111 -3.35 -8.06 5.77
N LYS A 112 -3.18 -7.39 4.62
CA LYS A 112 -2.45 -6.11 4.49
C LYS A 112 -2.88 -5.08 5.55
N VAL A 113 -1.91 -4.29 6.02
CA VAL A 113 -2.08 -3.32 7.11
C VAL A 113 -1.36 -2.01 6.82
N VAL A 114 -1.76 -0.95 7.52
CA VAL A 114 -0.85 0.15 7.87
C VAL A 114 -0.37 -0.02 9.31
N GLY A 115 0.94 0.03 9.50
CA GLY A 115 1.58 0.11 10.81
C GLY A 115 1.97 1.54 11.15
N LEU A 116 1.86 1.92 12.43
CA LEU A 116 2.29 3.20 12.99
C LEU A 116 3.22 2.95 14.18
N CYS A 117 4.40 3.55 14.17
CA CYS A 117 5.26 3.74 15.34
C CYS A 117 5.38 5.23 15.61
N LYS A 118 5.13 5.67 16.85
CA LYS A 118 5.48 7.03 17.29
C LYS A 118 6.81 7.00 18.01
N ILE A 119 7.65 7.98 17.73
CA ILE A 119 8.98 8.10 18.30
C ILE A 119 9.23 9.53 18.77
N LEU A 120 10.15 9.68 19.71
CA LEU A 120 10.75 10.97 20.06
C LEU A 120 12.19 10.96 19.59
N HIS A 121 12.51 11.74 18.56
CA HIS A 121 13.82 11.76 17.93
C HIS A 121 14.40 13.17 17.98
N HIS A 122 15.48 13.34 18.75
CA HIS A 122 16.11 14.63 19.06
C HIS A 122 15.15 15.72 19.58
N GLY A 123 13.99 15.35 20.14
CA GLY A 123 12.97 16.30 20.62
C GLY A 123 11.82 16.55 19.64
N LEU A 124 11.84 15.95 18.45
CA LEU A 124 10.70 15.92 17.53
C LEU A 124 9.84 14.68 17.78
N ARG A 125 8.52 14.88 17.84
CA ARG A 125 7.54 13.79 17.79
C ARG A 125 7.36 13.38 16.33
N ILE A 126 7.87 12.22 15.97
CA ILE A 126 7.79 11.71 14.60
C ILE A 126 6.86 10.49 14.58
N ASN A 127 5.91 10.49 13.66
CA ASN A 127 5.12 9.30 13.35
C ASN A 127 5.75 8.60 12.13
N LEU A 128 6.01 7.30 12.26
CA LEU A 128 6.51 6.45 11.20
C LEU A 128 5.39 5.51 10.76
N TYR A 129 4.96 5.63 9.50
CA TYR A 129 3.94 4.76 8.91
C TYR A 129 4.57 3.84 7.86
N VAL A 130 4.30 2.54 7.99
CA VAL A 130 4.68 1.53 6.97
C VAL A 130 3.43 0.87 6.40
N THR A 131 3.38 0.66 5.09
CA THR A 131 2.35 -0.18 4.48
C THR A 131 2.89 -0.96 3.28
N HIS A 132 2.16 -2.01 2.91
CA HIS A 132 2.30 -2.72 1.65
C HIS A 132 0.89 -2.94 1.10
N LEU A 133 0.46 -2.12 0.13
CA LEU A 133 -0.89 -2.20 -0.41
C LEU A 133 -1.09 -3.48 -1.24
N HIS A 134 -2.32 -3.78 -1.62
CA HIS A 134 -2.67 -4.96 -2.41
C HIS A 134 -1.91 -4.93 -3.74
N ALA A 135 -1.37 -6.06 -4.18
CA ALA A 135 -0.62 -6.12 -5.44
C ALA A 135 -1.51 -5.94 -6.70
N GLU A 136 -0.92 -5.38 -7.76
CA GLU A 136 -1.47 -5.37 -9.12
C GLU A 136 -0.97 -6.60 -9.89
N TYR A 137 -1.79 -7.65 -9.96
CA TYR A 137 -1.41 -8.90 -10.64
C TYR A 137 -1.58 -8.84 -12.18
N ASP A 138 -2.42 -7.94 -12.69
CA ASP A 138 -2.68 -7.76 -14.11
C ASP A 138 -3.16 -6.33 -14.39
N ALA A 139 -2.34 -5.52 -15.06
CA ALA A 139 -2.67 -4.13 -15.38
C ALA A 139 -3.82 -3.97 -16.39
N PHE A 140 -4.06 -4.96 -17.26
CA PHE A 140 -5.14 -4.89 -18.26
C PHE A 140 -6.48 -5.35 -17.70
N HIS A 141 -6.46 -6.28 -16.75
CA HIS A 141 -7.66 -6.84 -16.11
C HIS A 141 -7.55 -6.77 -14.59
N ASP A 142 -7.39 -5.55 -14.10
CA ASP A 142 -7.16 -5.32 -12.68
C ASP A 142 -8.45 -5.39 -11.85
N GLN A 143 -8.82 -6.61 -11.48
CA GLN A 143 -9.92 -6.86 -10.56
C GLN A 143 -9.67 -6.34 -9.14
N TYR A 144 -8.43 -5.99 -8.80
CA TYR A 144 -8.02 -5.55 -7.47
C TYR A 144 -7.95 -4.04 -7.34
N LEU A 145 -8.23 -3.28 -8.41
CA LEU A 145 -8.34 -1.83 -8.33
C LEU A 145 -9.29 -1.37 -7.21
N PRO A 146 -10.50 -1.95 -7.04
CA PRO A 146 -11.39 -1.57 -5.94
C PRO A 146 -10.77 -1.85 -4.56
N HIS A 147 -9.99 -2.93 -4.43
CA HIS A 147 -9.28 -3.24 -3.20
C HIS A 147 -8.20 -2.18 -2.93
N ARG A 148 -7.33 -1.87 -3.91
CA ARG A 148 -6.30 -0.83 -3.76
C ARG A 148 -6.89 0.54 -3.47
N VAL A 149 -7.99 0.92 -4.12
CA VAL A 149 -8.70 2.19 -3.86
C VAL A 149 -9.25 2.25 -2.43
N ALA A 150 -9.89 1.18 -1.96
CA ALA A 150 -10.41 1.13 -0.60
C ALA A 150 -9.26 1.19 0.43
N GLN A 151 -8.20 0.42 0.23
CA GLN A 151 -7.02 0.43 1.10
C GLN A 151 -6.33 1.79 1.13
N ALA A 152 -6.13 2.44 -0.02
CA ALA A 152 -5.54 3.77 -0.10
C ALA A 152 -6.41 4.82 0.60
N PHE A 153 -7.74 4.71 0.50
CA PHE A 153 -8.65 5.57 1.25
C PHE A 153 -8.54 5.33 2.76
N GLU A 154 -8.62 4.09 3.22
CA GLU A 154 -8.46 3.75 4.64
C GLU A 154 -7.10 4.19 5.19
N PHE A 155 -6.04 3.96 4.43
CA PHE A 155 -4.67 4.38 4.76
C PHE A 155 -4.58 5.89 4.91
N SER A 156 -5.08 6.65 3.93
CA SER A 156 -5.03 8.11 3.96
C SER A 156 -5.84 8.70 5.11
N GLN A 157 -7.00 8.10 5.45
CA GLN A 157 -7.80 8.47 6.63
C GLN A 157 -7.04 8.19 7.93
N TYR A 158 -6.42 7.01 8.02
CA TYR A 158 -5.66 6.60 9.20
C TYR A 158 -4.47 7.55 9.44
N VAL A 159 -3.69 7.85 8.40
CA VAL A 159 -2.60 8.85 8.49
C VAL A 159 -3.16 10.21 8.89
N ARG A 160 -4.23 10.69 8.25
CA ARG A 160 -4.82 11.99 8.56
C ARG A 160 -5.22 12.12 10.03
N HIS A 161 -5.97 11.16 10.56
CA HIS A 161 -6.49 11.20 11.93
C HIS A 161 -5.44 10.96 13.01
N THR A 162 -4.33 10.30 12.70
CA THR A 162 -3.31 9.94 13.70
C THR A 162 -2.07 10.84 13.66
N SER A 163 -1.94 11.70 12.65
CA SER A 163 -0.77 12.58 12.44
C SER A 163 -0.90 13.98 13.06
N GLU A 164 -2.08 14.39 13.55
CA GLU A 164 -2.35 15.79 13.94
C GLU A 164 -1.42 16.34 15.04
N THR A 165 -0.93 15.47 15.93
CA THR A 165 -0.09 15.84 17.08
C THR A 165 1.40 15.65 16.82
N ALA A 166 1.78 15.11 15.67
CA ALA A 166 3.17 14.88 15.31
C ALA A 166 3.82 16.15 14.78
N ASP A 167 5.10 16.33 15.08
CA ASP A 167 5.90 17.39 14.47
C ASP A 167 6.24 17.04 13.01
N LEU A 168 6.41 15.74 12.73
CA LEU A 168 6.65 15.18 11.39
C LEU A 168 5.99 13.81 11.29
N SER A 169 5.40 13.50 10.14
CA SER A 169 4.99 12.15 9.79
C SER A 169 5.76 11.68 8.56
N ILE A 170 6.38 10.50 8.64
CA ILE A 170 7.04 9.82 7.53
C ILE A 170 6.16 8.64 7.15
N VAL A 171 5.83 8.52 5.87
CA VAL A 171 4.89 7.54 5.34
C VAL A 171 5.55 6.80 4.20
N ALA A 172 5.91 5.53 4.41
CA ALA A 172 6.75 4.81 3.46
C ALA A 172 6.28 3.37 3.20
N GLY A 173 6.72 2.84 2.06
CA GLY A 173 6.54 1.43 1.70
C GLY A 173 6.19 1.23 0.23
N ASP A 174 5.75 0.01 -0.07
CA ASP A 174 5.29 -0.40 -1.39
C ASP A 174 3.79 -0.13 -1.51
N PHE A 175 3.42 0.84 -2.33
CA PHE A 175 2.02 1.22 -2.50
C PHE A 175 1.36 0.49 -3.67
N ASN A 176 2.08 -0.35 -4.42
CA ASN A 176 1.57 -1.10 -5.57
C ASN A 176 0.77 -0.22 -6.56
N THR A 177 1.21 1.03 -6.74
CA THR A 177 0.51 2.04 -7.54
C THR A 177 1.50 3.10 -8.03
N GLU A 178 1.35 3.53 -9.28
CA GLU A 178 2.18 4.56 -9.89
C GLU A 178 1.64 5.96 -9.55
N SER A 179 2.49 6.99 -9.68
CA SER A 179 2.10 8.36 -9.32
C SER A 179 0.95 8.95 -10.14
N THR A 180 0.63 8.34 -11.29
CA THR A 180 -0.50 8.72 -12.14
C THR A 180 -1.83 8.12 -11.70
N ASP A 181 -1.78 7.06 -10.89
CA ASP A 181 -2.94 6.25 -10.55
C ASP A 181 -3.77 6.89 -9.43
N LEU A 182 -5.01 6.44 -9.34
CA LEU A 182 -5.94 6.96 -8.34
C LEU A 182 -5.53 6.62 -6.89
N PRO A 183 -5.13 5.38 -6.53
CA PRO A 183 -4.72 5.07 -5.17
C PRO A 183 -3.60 6.00 -4.66
N TYR A 184 -2.58 6.28 -5.48
CA TYR A 184 -1.54 7.26 -5.15
C TYR A 184 -2.12 8.66 -4.87
N LYS A 185 -2.99 9.16 -5.76
CA LYS A 185 -3.62 10.49 -5.61
C LYS A 185 -4.45 10.60 -4.33
N ILE A 186 -5.14 9.53 -3.92
CA ILE A 186 -5.85 9.47 -2.63
C ILE A 186 -4.86 9.66 -1.48
N ILE A 187 -3.75 8.93 -1.49
CA ILE A 187 -2.74 8.98 -0.43
C ILE A 187 -2.17 10.40 -0.31
N ILE A 188 -1.73 10.99 -1.42
CA ILE A 188 -1.18 12.35 -1.43
C ILE A 188 -2.22 13.37 -0.95
N HIS A 189 -3.38 13.44 -1.61
CA HIS A 189 -4.30 14.55 -1.40
C HIS A 189 -5.20 14.40 -0.18
N ASN A 190 -5.60 13.18 0.20
CA ASN A 190 -6.45 12.98 1.36
C ASN A 190 -5.66 12.91 2.68
N ALA A 191 -4.48 12.27 2.68
CA ALA A 191 -3.62 12.25 3.86
C ALA A 191 -2.95 13.62 4.09
N GLY A 192 -2.76 14.39 3.01
CA GLY A 192 -2.01 15.65 3.02
C GLY A 192 -0.51 15.41 3.07
N CYS A 193 -0.03 14.43 2.29
CA CYS A 193 1.37 14.04 2.23
C CYS A 193 2.06 14.66 1.01
N VAL A 194 3.37 14.84 1.12
CA VAL A 194 4.26 15.32 0.07
C VAL A 194 5.17 14.18 -0.36
N ASP A 195 5.33 13.98 -1.66
CA ASP A 195 6.23 12.98 -2.23
C ASP A 195 7.66 13.53 -2.27
N SER A 196 8.56 12.89 -1.51
CA SER A 196 9.98 13.27 -1.44
C SER A 196 10.66 13.22 -2.81
N TYR A 197 10.21 12.32 -3.68
CA TYR A 197 10.70 12.25 -5.06
C TYR A 197 10.46 13.54 -5.84
N ILE A 198 9.29 14.15 -5.63
CA ILE A 198 8.87 15.35 -6.36
C ILE A 198 9.54 16.60 -5.78
N THR A 199 9.82 16.63 -4.47
CA THR A 199 10.35 17.81 -3.78
C THR A 199 11.85 17.79 -3.54
N ALA A 200 12.55 16.71 -3.90
CA ALA A 200 14.00 16.62 -3.79
C ALA A 200 14.71 17.76 -4.54
N LYS A 201 15.62 18.47 -3.86
CA LYS A 201 16.39 19.57 -4.45
C LYS A 201 17.41 19.11 -5.47
N GLU A 202 18.07 17.99 -5.20
CA GLU A 202 19.01 17.41 -6.14
C GLU A 202 18.24 16.78 -7.30
N PRO A 203 18.38 17.34 -8.53
CA PRO A 203 17.70 16.77 -9.68
C PRO A 203 18.22 15.34 -9.91
N PRO A 204 17.40 14.44 -10.48
CA PRO A 204 17.88 13.15 -10.94
C PRO A 204 19.16 13.33 -11.74
N VAL A 205 20.19 12.54 -11.45
CA VAL A 205 21.27 12.35 -12.41
C VAL A 205 20.65 11.76 -13.66
N VAL A 206 20.54 12.57 -14.72
CA VAL A 206 19.95 12.18 -16.01
C VAL A 206 20.97 11.34 -16.76
N ASP A 207 21.14 10.08 -16.36
CA ASP A 207 21.97 9.14 -17.10
C ASP A 207 21.39 7.72 -17.01
N ASN A 208 20.16 7.56 -17.50
CA ASN A 208 19.56 6.37 -18.12
C ASN A 208 18.03 6.50 -18.10
N THR A 209 17.35 5.89 -19.08
CA THR A 209 15.88 5.91 -19.20
C THR A 209 15.14 5.22 -18.04
N CYS A 210 15.86 4.57 -17.12
CA CYS A 210 15.32 3.80 -15.99
C CYS A 210 15.64 4.40 -14.61
N THR A 211 16.28 5.57 -14.53
CA THR A 211 16.57 6.22 -13.25
C THR A 211 15.29 6.43 -12.46
N ARG A 212 15.19 5.74 -11.31
CA ARG A 212 14.13 5.83 -10.28
C ARG A 212 12.92 4.92 -10.44
N THR A 213 13.04 3.91 -11.28
CA THR A 213 12.18 2.72 -11.21
C THR A 213 12.43 1.97 -9.91
N THR A 214 11.37 1.53 -9.25
CA THR A 214 11.44 0.76 -8.00
C THR A 214 10.97 -0.67 -8.17
N CYS A 215 10.28 -0.99 -9.27
CA CYS A 215 9.82 -2.35 -9.58
C CYS A 215 9.90 -2.61 -11.09
N GLY A 216 10.28 -3.84 -11.47
CA GLY A 216 10.39 -4.23 -12.88
C GLY A 216 11.53 -3.55 -13.62
N HIS A 217 12.65 -3.28 -12.93
CA HIS A 217 13.82 -2.64 -13.53
C HIS A 217 14.43 -3.55 -14.62
N PRO A 218 14.81 -3.03 -15.81
CA PRO A 218 15.32 -3.86 -16.91
C PRO A 218 16.61 -4.63 -16.64
N GLU A 219 17.45 -4.08 -15.76
CA GLU A 219 18.69 -4.75 -15.34
C GLU A 219 18.51 -5.73 -14.17
N ASN A 220 17.30 -5.79 -13.60
CA ASN A 220 16.98 -6.70 -12.52
C ASN A 220 16.63 -8.07 -13.09
N ILE A 221 17.38 -9.10 -12.69
CA ILE A 221 17.26 -10.46 -13.22
C ILE A 221 15.94 -11.17 -12.84
N TYR A 222 15.15 -10.56 -11.95
CA TYR A 222 13.83 -11.07 -11.56
C TYR A 222 12.71 -10.51 -12.42
N THR A 223 12.95 -9.42 -13.16
CA THR A 223 11.97 -8.84 -14.08
C THR A 223 11.71 -9.77 -15.25
N SER A 224 10.45 -10.16 -15.45
CA SER A 224 10.07 -11.05 -16.54
C SER A 224 9.99 -10.31 -17.89
N ASN A 225 10.15 -11.04 -19.00
CA ASN A 225 9.91 -10.48 -20.34
C ASN A 225 8.49 -9.94 -20.50
N LYS A 226 7.52 -10.50 -19.78
CA LYS A 226 6.14 -9.98 -19.78
C LYS A 226 6.16 -8.56 -19.21
N GLU A 227 6.73 -8.37 -18.03
CA GLU A 227 6.80 -7.04 -17.39
C GLU A 227 7.55 -6.03 -18.25
N LEU A 228 8.70 -6.39 -18.84
CA LEU A 228 9.46 -5.50 -19.74
C LEU A 228 8.67 -5.10 -20.99
N ASN A 229 7.86 -6.01 -21.53
CA ASN A 229 7.00 -5.67 -22.67
C ASN A 229 5.87 -4.70 -22.28
N HIS A 230 5.42 -4.70 -21.02
CA HIS A 230 4.35 -3.83 -20.54
C HIS A 230 4.90 -2.47 -20.07
N SER A 231 5.99 -2.48 -19.31
CA SER A 231 6.71 -1.30 -18.85
C SER A 231 8.20 -1.45 -19.13
N PRO A 232 8.69 -1.01 -20.31
CA PRO A 232 10.09 -1.18 -20.72
C PRO A 232 11.12 -0.50 -19.82
N THR A 233 10.68 0.49 -19.04
CA THR A 233 11.52 1.21 -18.08
C THR A 233 11.23 0.80 -16.64
N GLY A 234 10.28 -0.10 -16.41
CA GLY A 234 9.73 -0.45 -15.09
C GLY A 234 8.80 0.62 -14.52
N LYS A 235 8.45 0.48 -13.24
CA LYS A 235 7.47 1.32 -12.53
C LYS A 235 8.05 1.88 -11.24
N ARG A 236 7.54 3.04 -10.80
CA ARG A 236 7.77 3.56 -9.45
C ARG A 236 6.52 3.31 -8.62
N ILE A 237 6.62 2.37 -7.68
CA ILE A 237 5.52 1.96 -6.80
C ILE A 237 5.91 1.96 -5.31
N ASP A 238 7.18 2.20 -5.01
CA ASP A 238 7.71 2.35 -3.66
C ASP A 238 7.96 3.83 -3.36
N TYR A 239 7.58 4.27 -2.16
CA TYR A 239 7.55 5.69 -1.81
C TYR A 239 8.07 5.96 -0.42
N ILE A 240 8.69 7.12 -0.24
CA ILE A 240 8.83 7.80 1.04
C ILE A 240 8.12 9.15 0.90
N LEU A 241 7.02 9.31 1.61
CA LEU A 241 6.28 10.55 1.72
C LEU A 241 6.49 11.18 3.09
N TYR A 242 6.24 12.48 3.20
CA TYR A 242 6.24 13.16 4.50
C TYR A 242 5.08 14.14 4.65
N LYS A 243 4.71 14.43 5.89
CA LYS A 243 3.71 15.44 6.26
C LYS A 243 4.22 16.24 7.46
N CYS A 244 4.25 17.55 7.32
CA CYS A 244 4.73 18.46 8.36
C CYS A 244 3.61 18.79 9.36
N GLY A 245 3.93 18.71 10.64
CA GLY A 245 3.11 19.28 11.70
C GLY A 245 3.28 20.80 11.80
N SER A 246 2.44 21.44 12.61
CA SER A 246 2.50 22.88 12.83
C SER A 246 3.87 23.31 13.40
N GLY A 247 4.45 24.36 12.82
CA GLY A 247 5.75 24.91 13.21
C GLY A 247 6.96 24.05 12.82
N THR A 248 6.77 23.01 12.00
CA THR A 248 7.86 22.21 11.43
C THR A 248 7.97 22.50 9.94
N TYR A 249 9.20 22.71 9.47
CA TYR A 249 9.53 22.78 8.06
C TYR A 249 10.43 21.61 7.67
N VAL A 250 10.25 21.11 6.45
CA VAL A 250 11.04 20.03 5.88
C VAL A 250 11.50 20.45 4.49
N GLU A 251 12.78 20.33 4.28
CA GLU A 251 13.43 20.41 2.98
C GLU A 251 13.88 19.01 2.57
N CYS A 252 13.42 18.52 1.42
CA CYS A 252 13.89 17.26 0.88
C CYS A 252 15.21 17.49 0.12
N LEU A 253 16.31 16.99 0.65
CA LEU A 253 17.64 17.17 0.06
C LEU A 253 17.80 16.26 -1.16
N SER A 254 17.56 14.96 -0.99
CA SER A 254 17.64 13.96 -2.05
C SER A 254 16.59 12.87 -1.89
N CYS A 255 16.26 12.22 -3.01
CA CYS A 255 15.42 11.01 -3.06
C CYS A 255 15.94 10.13 -4.20
N GLU A 256 16.42 8.94 -3.85
CA GLU A 256 17.22 8.09 -4.74
C GLU A 256 16.83 6.62 -4.64
N THR A 257 17.27 5.84 -5.63
CA THR A 257 17.14 4.37 -5.66
C THR A 257 18.51 3.70 -5.68
N PRO A 258 19.24 3.64 -4.54
CA PRO A 258 20.68 3.38 -4.57
C PRO A 258 21.06 1.89 -4.55
N LEU A 259 20.12 0.97 -4.26
CA LEU A 259 20.40 -0.46 -4.24
C LEU A 259 19.93 -1.12 -5.52
N GLY A 260 20.89 -1.62 -6.31
CA GLY A 260 20.65 -2.59 -7.38
C GLY A 260 21.17 -3.97 -7.01
N LYS A 261 22.37 -4.31 -7.47
CA LYS A 261 23.02 -5.61 -7.23
C LYS A 261 23.80 -5.63 -5.92
N ILE A 262 23.79 -6.78 -5.24
CA ILE A 262 24.67 -7.04 -4.11
C ILE A 262 26.12 -6.94 -4.61
N PRO A 263 26.99 -6.17 -3.94
CA PRO A 263 28.39 -5.97 -4.36
C PRO A 263 29.07 -7.30 -4.68
N ASP A 264 29.85 -7.31 -5.77
CA ASP A 264 30.60 -8.47 -6.25
C ASP A 264 29.74 -9.68 -6.69
N THR A 265 28.43 -9.51 -6.85
CA THR A 265 27.52 -10.56 -7.34
C THR A 265 26.67 -10.09 -8.53
N SER A 266 26.01 -11.04 -9.19
CA SER A 266 24.95 -10.75 -10.19
C SER A 266 23.55 -10.65 -9.58
N VAL A 267 23.41 -10.81 -8.26
CA VAL A 267 22.13 -10.98 -7.57
C VAL A 267 21.65 -9.61 -7.08
N PRO A 268 20.46 -9.13 -7.50
CA PRO A 268 19.83 -7.95 -6.93
C PRO A 268 19.47 -8.14 -5.45
N TYR A 269 19.45 -7.07 -4.66
CA TYR A 269 18.99 -7.11 -3.26
C TYR A 269 17.52 -7.56 -3.17
N SER A 270 16.68 -7.14 -4.12
CA SER A 270 15.29 -7.58 -4.26
C SER A 270 14.86 -7.53 -5.72
N ASP A 271 13.65 -8.00 -6.04
CA ASP A 271 12.98 -7.69 -7.31
C ASP A 271 12.47 -6.23 -7.36
N HIS A 272 12.49 -5.55 -6.22
CA HIS A 272 12.34 -4.11 -6.08
C HIS A 272 13.70 -3.39 -5.84
N GLU A 273 13.75 -2.12 -6.21
CA GLU A 273 14.84 -1.21 -5.87
C GLU A 273 14.46 -0.41 -4.62
N ALA A 274 15.40 -0.23 -3.69
CA ALA A 274 15.13 0.52 -2.47
C ALA A 274 14.90 2.00 -2.77
N VAL A 275 14.14 2.70 -1.92
CA VAL A 275 14.03 4.17 -1.95
C VAL A 275 14.70 4.74 -0.72
N VAL A 276 15.59 5.72 -0.92
CA VAL A 276 16.30 6.43 0.15
C VAL A 276 16.05 7.91 0.02
N THR A 277 15.68 8.54 1.12
CA THR A 277 15.39 9.97 1.18
C THR A 277 16.19 10.61 2.31
N GLN A 278 16.82 11.75 2.01
CA GLN A 278 17.38 12.62 3.03
C GLN A 278 16.51 13.85 3.24
N LEU A 279 15.99 14.01 4.46
CA LEU A 279 15.19 15.16 4.85
C LEU A 279 15.98 16.07 5.80
N HIS A 280 15.91 17.37 5.57
CA HIS A 280 16.40 18.39 6.47
C HIS A 280 15.21 19.03 7.18
N VAL A 281 15.15 18.89 8.49
CA VAL A 281 14.00 19.23 9.33
C VAL A 281 14.39 20.32 10.31
N PHE A 282 13.60 21.39 10.36
CA PHE A 282 13.80 22.45 11.35
C PHE A 282 12.50 23.04 11.84
N LYS A 283 12.54 23.59 13.06
CA LYS A 283 11.42 24.32 13.65
C LYS A 283 11.46 25.76 13.20
N SER A 284 10.35 26.25 12.63
CA SER A 284 10.21 27.65 12.19
C SER A 284 8.81 28.14 12.47
N VAL A 285 8.70 29.36 13.01
CA VAL A 285 7.43 30.07 13.21
C VAL A 285 6.82 30.50 11.86
N GLU A 286 7.68 30.71 10.86
CA GLU A 286 7.33 31.07 9.49
C GLU A 286 7.19 29.84 8.58
N ALA A 287 7.19 28.62 9.15
CA ALA A 287 7.07 27.40 8.36
C ALA A 287 5.78 27.47 7.51
N PRO A 288 5.86 27.48 6.18
CA PRO A 288 4.67 27.46 5.34
C PRO A 288 3.86 26.21 5.68
N GLN A 289 2.60 26.43 6.05
CA GLN A 289 1.67 25.32 6.16
C GLN A 289 1.52 24.72 4.77
N HIS A 290 1.62 23.39 4.68
CA HIS A 290 1.31 22.70 3.43
C HIS A 290 -0.12 23.08 3.02
N GLN A 291 -0.24 23.81 1.92
CA GLN A 291 -1.55 24.17 1.39
C GLN A 291 -2.19 22.90 0.85
N GLU A 292 -3.17 22.40 1.59
CA GLU A 292 -4.07 21.37 1.07
C GLU A 292 -4.67 21.88 -0.24
N ASN A 293 -4.71 21.02 -1.26
CA ASN A 293 -5.41 21.31 -2.50
C ASN A 293 -6.81 20.68 -2.41
N PRO A 294 -7.86 21.43 -2.02
CA PRO A 294 -9.16 20.86 -1.72
C PRO A 294 -9.83 20.30 -2.99
N LYS A 295 -9.54 20.90 -4.15
CA LYS A 295 -10.02 20.43 -5.45
C LYS A 295 -9.42 19.08 -5.82
N ALA A 296 -8.10 18.93 -5.76
CA ALA A 296 -7.45 17.65 -6.07
C ALA A 296 -7.86 16.55 -5.07
N ARG A 297 -8.06 16.91 -3.81
CA ARG A 297 -8.61 16.00 -2.79
C ARG A 297 -10.04 15.57 -3.13
N LEU A 298 -10.91 16.51 -3.47
CA LEU A 298 -12.29 16.24 -3.88
C LEU A 298 -12.34 15.33 -5.11
N GLU A 299 -11.55 15.63 -6.15
CA GLU A 299 -11.47 14.83 -7.39
C GLU A 299 -11.00 13.40 -7.12
N ALA A 300 -9.98 13.22 -6.26
CA ALA A 300 -9.49 11.90 -5.88
C ALA A 300 -10.55 11.08 -5.13
N ILE A 301 -11.24 11.69 -4.16
CA ILE A 301 -12.29 11.01 -3.39
C ILE A 301 -13.52 10.68 -4.24
N ASP A 302 -13.96 11.61 -5.09
CA ASP A 302 -15.14 11.40 -5.96
C ASP A 302 -14.87 10.30 -7.00
N SER A 303 -13.71 10.33 -7.66
CA SER A 303 -13.30 9.28 -8.60
C SER A 303 -13.25 7.90 -7.92
N SER A 304 -12.79 7.86 -6.67
CA SER A 304 -12.72 6.62 -5.87
C SER A 304 -14.11 6.08 -5.57
N HIS A 305 -15.01 6.97 -5.20
CA HIS A 305 -16.39 6.64 -4.91
C HIS A 305 -17.11 6.06 -6.13
N ILE A 306 -16.84 6.57 -7.34
CA ILE A 306 -17.37 6.03 -8.59
C ILE A 306 -16.90 4.58 -8.83
N ILE A 307 -15.59 4.31 -8.68
CA ILE A 307 -15.02 2.96 -8.85
C ILE A 307 -15.65 1.97 -7.87
N LEU A 308 -15.72 2.34 -6.59
CA LEU A 308 -16.26 1.48 -5.54
C LEU A 308 -17.77 1.21 -5.74
N ARG A 309 -18.55 2.21 -6.17
CA ARG A 309 -19.97 2.01 -6.51
C ARG A 309 -20.18 1.10 -7.70
N LYS A 310 -19.34 1.21 -8.74
CA LYS A 310 -19.37 0.29 -9.88
C LYS A 310 -19.14 -1.15 -9.40
N ASN A 311 -18.12 -1.35 -8.55
CA ASN A 311 -17.79 -2.66 -8.02
C ASN A 311 -18.90 -3.24 -7.11
N LEU A 312 -19.62 -2.41 -6.33
CA LEU A 312 -20.80 -2.89 -5.57
C LEU A 312 -21.86 -3.53 -6.48
N LYS A 313 -22.11 -2.95 -7.66
CA LYS A 313 -23.06 -3.50 -8.63
C LYS A 313 -22.56 -4.81 -9.23
N GLU A 314 -21.28 -4.88 -9.58
CA GLU A 314 -20.63 -6.11 -10.05
C GLU A 314 -20.69 -7.22 -8.99
N LEU A 315 -20.45 -6.87 -7.73
CA LEU A 315 -20.52 -7.80 -6.61
C LEU A 315 -21.94 -8.36 -6.40
N GLN A 316 -22.97 -7.53 -6.54
CA GLN A 316 -24.37 -7.98 -6.49
C GLN A 316 -24.70 -8.95 -7.63
N ASN A 317 -24.23 -8.66 -8.85
CA ASN A 317 -24.40 -9.55 -9.99
C ASN A 317 -23.67 -10.87 -9.79
N ASN A 318 -22.42 -10.83 -9.33
CA ASN A 318 -21.61 -12.02 -9.05
C ASN A 318 -22.26 -12.88 -7.96
N ARG A 319 -22.78 -12.25 -6.90
CA ARG A 319 -23.53 -12.95 -5.86
C ARG A 319 -24.76 -13.65 -6.41
N LEU A 320 -25.54 -12.99 -7.27
CA LEU A 320 -26.69 -13.61 -7.92
C LEU A 320 -26.26 -14.79 -8.80
N MET A 321 -25.19 -14.65 -9.57
CA MET A 321 -24.62 -15.73 -10.39
C MET A 321 -24.23 -16.95 -9.55
N TYR A 322 -23.52 -16.76 -8.43
CA TYR A 322 -23.18 -17.87 -7.52
C TYR A 322 -24.41 -18.54 -6.92
N ILE A 323 -25.47 -17.79 -6.60
CA ILE A 323 -26.74 -18.37 -6.13
C ILE A 323 -27.40 -19.20 -7.23
N LEU A 324 -27.49 -18.70 -8.46
CA LEU A 324 -28.07 -19.42 -9.59
C LEU A 324 -27.29 -20.72 -9.90
N ILE A 325 -25.95 -20.65 -9.90
CA ILE A 325 -25.09 -21.82 -10.06
C ILE A 325 -25.32 -22.81 -8.90
N SER A 326 -25.47 -22.33 -7.67
CA SER A 326 -25.77 -23.20 -6.52
C SER A 326 -27.10 -23.93 -6.69
N CYS A 327 -28.16 -23.23 -7.12
CA CYS A 327 -29.46 -23.85 -7.41
C CYS A 327 -29.36 -24.91 -8.51
N LEU A 328 -28.61 -24.63 -9.58
CA LEU A 328 -28.35 -25.59 -10.65
C LEU A 328 -27.61 -26.82 -10.14
N LEU A 329 -26.55 -26.64 -9.35
CA LEU A 329 -25.76 -27.75 -8.78
C LEU A 329 -26.60 -28.61 -7.84
N VAL A 330 -27.45 -28.01 -7.01
CA VAL A 330 -28.41 -28.75 -6.16
C VAL A 330 -29.37 -29.57 -7.02
N ALA A 331 -29.94 -28.99 -8.07
CA ALA A 331 -30.84 -29.71 -8.98
C ALA A 331 -30.13 -30.89 -9.67
N LEU A 332 -28.90 -30.70 -10.16
CA LEU A 332 -28.10 -31.76 -10.77
C LEU A 332 -27.77 -32.88 -9.78
N LEU A 333 -27.42 -32.54 -8.53
CA LEU A 333 -27.18 -33.53 -7.49
C LEU A 333 -28.45 -34.33 -7.15
N LEU A 334 -29.60 -33.67 -7.03
CA LEU A 334 -30.89 -34.35 -6.81
C LEU A 334 -31.27 -35.28 -7.97
N ILE A 335 -31.12 -34.82 -9.23
CA ILE A 335 -31.35 -35.66 -10.41
C ILE A 335 -30.42 -36.87 -10.40
N SER A 336 -29.15 -36.69 -10.02
CA SER A 336 -28.19 -37.80 -9.97
C SER A 336 -28.57 -38.90 -8.97
N THR A 337 -29.30 -38.57 -7.90
CA THR A 337 -29.80 -39.58 -6.94
C THR A 337 -30.93 -40.45 -7.49
N LEU A 338 -31.57 -40.03 -8.59
CA LEU A 338 -32.62 -40.80 -9.27
C LEU A 338 -32.05 -41.82 -10.26
N ILE A 339 -30.73 -41.81 -10.48
CA ILE A 339 -30.05 -42.73 -11.40
C ILE A 339 -29.75 -44.02 -10.64
N GLU A 340 -30.63 -45.00 -10.78
CA GLU A 340 -30.43 -46.36 -10.26
C GLU A 340 -29.74 -47.26 -11.31
N ASP A 341 -28.94 -48.22 -10.83
CA ASP A 341 -28.40 -49.36 -11.59
C ASP A 341 -27.55 -49.06 -12.84
N VAL A 342 -26.32 -48.55 -12.63
CA VAL A 342 -25.39 -48.18 -13.73
C VAL A 342 -24.13 -49.04 -13.79
N GLY A 343 -24.10 -50.17 -13.06
CA GLY A 343 -22.98 -51.10 -13.05
C GLY A 343 -21.61 -50.42 -12.82
N ALA A 344 -20.68 -50.58 -13.77
CA ALA A 344 -19.33 -50.03 -13.68
C ALA A 344 -19.28 -48.47 -13.70
N PHE A 345 -20.33 -47.79 -14.17
CA PHE A 345 -20.36 -46.32 -14.25
C PHE A 345 -20.67 -45.64 -12.90
N CYS A 346 -21.04 -46.40 -11.86
CA CYS A 346 -21.31 -45.86 -10.53
C CYS A 346 -20.13 -45.04 -9.97
N ILE A 347 -18.88 -45.49 -10.21
CA ILE A 347 -17.67 -44.77 -9.76
C ILE A 347 -17.56 -43.39 -10.43
N ILE A 348 -17.90 -43.31 -11.71
CA ILE A 348 -17.86 -42.05 -12.48
C ILE A 348 -18.92 -41.08 -11.95
N ILE A 349 -20.13 -41.57 -11.68
CA ILE A 349 -21.21 -40.74 -11.11
C ILE A 349 -20.83 -40.23 -9.73
N MET A 350 -20.28 -41.09 -8.85
CA MET A 350 -19.81 -40.67 -7.52
C MET A 350 -18.71 -39.61 -7.62
N PHE A 351 -17.79 -39.73 -8.57
CA PHE A 351 -16.76 -38.73 -8.81
C PHE A 351 -17.37 -37.37 -9.20
N PHE A 352 -18.32 -37.34 -10.14
CA PHE A 352 -19.01 -36.10 -10.51
C PHE A 352 -19.84 -35.51 -9.38
N GLN A 353 -20.52 -36.33 -8.58
CA GLN A 353 -21.25 -35.90 -7.40
C GLN A 353 -20.32 -35.26 -6.37
N PHE A 354 -19.15 -35.84 -6.14
CA PHE A 354 -18.15 -35.29 -5.24
C PHE A 354 -17.66 -33.91 -5.71
N ILE A 355 -17.28 -33.78 -6.99
CA ILE A 355 -16.86 -32.50 -7.58
C ILE A 355 -17.98 -31.46 -7.52
N ALA A 356 -19.21 -31.83 -7.89
CA ALA A 356 -20.36 -30.93 -7.83
C ALA A 356 -20.68 -30.48 -6.40
N THR A 357 -20.48 -31.34 -5.40
CA THR A 357 -20.65 -31.01 -3.98
C THR A 357 -19.61 -29.99 -3.52
N ILE A 358 -18.34 -30.18 -3.90
CA ILE A 358 -17.28 -29.19 -3.60
C ILE A 358 -17.58 -27.86 -4.29
N ALA A 359 -17.97 -27.88 -5.56
CA ALA A 359 -18.33 -26.69 -6.31
C ALA A 359 -19.53 -25.96 -5.67
N LEU A 360 -20.55 -26.70 -5.22
CA LEU A 360 -21.70 -26.15 -4.51
C LEU A 360 -21.28 -25.47 -3.21
N ALA A 361 -20.46 -26.14 -2.39
CA ALA A 361 -19.94 -25.57 -1.16
C ALA A 361 -19.15 -24.28 -1.42
N PHE A 362 -18.31 -24.26 -2.46
CA PHE A 362 -17.58 -23.07 -2.89
C PHE A 362 -18.51 -21.93 -3.33
N CYS A 363 -19.50 -22.20 -4.19
CA CYS A 363 -20.44 -21.19 -4.65
C CYS A 363 -21.26 -20.59 -3.51
N LEU A 364 -21.72 -21.44 -2.57
CA LEU A 364 -22.43 -20.98 -1.37
C LEU A 364 -21.52 -20.12 -0.47
N TRP A 365 -20.28 -20.53 -0.25
CA TRP A 365 -19.31 -19.76 0.52
C TRP A 365 -19.05 -18.37 -0.12
N MET A 366 -18.87 -18.32 -1.44
CA MET A 366 -18.72 -17.05 -2.17
C MET A 366 -19.97 -16.17 -2.07
N ALA A 367 -21.16 -16.75 -2.28
CA ALA A 367 -22.44 -16.03 -2.30
C ALA A 367 -22.92 -15.53 -0.92
N LEU A 368 -22.59 -16.26 0.15
CA LEU A 368 -23.12 -16.00 1.49
C LEU A 368 -22.12 -15.29 2.40
N ILE A 369 -20.82 -15.60 2.26
CA ILE A 369 -19.78 -15.12 3.17
C ILE A 369 -18.92 -14.08 2.47
N VAL A 370 -18.18 -14.46 1.42
CA VAL A 370 -17.18 -13.58 0.79
C VAL A 370 -17.82 -12.30 0.26
N SER A 371 -18.88 -12.43 -0.54
CA SER A 371 -19.58 -11.26 -1.08
C SER A 371 -20.20 -10.35 -0.01
N LYS A 372 -20.58 -10.88 1.15
CA LYS A 372 -21.12 -10.07 2.25
C LYS A 372 -20.02 -9.28 2.96
N ILE A 373 -18.86 -9.89 3.16
CA ILE A 373 -17.67 -9.22 3.73
C ILE A 373 -17.27 -8.06 2.81
N GLU A 374 -17.10 -8.33 1.52
CA GLU A 374 -16.72 -7.31 0.52
C GLU A 374 -17.76 -6.20 0.43
N TYR A 375 -19.04 -6.56 0.36
CA TYR A 375 -20.11 -5.57 0.30
C TYR A 375 -20.06 -4.63 1.50
N SER A 376 -19.85 -5.17 2.71
CA SER A 376 -19.81 -4.39 3.96
C SER A 376 -18.60 -3.45 4.01
N ALA A 377 -17.44 -3.92 3.55
CA ALA A 377 -16.24 -3.10 3.45
C ALA A 377 -16.41 -1.95 2.44
N ILE A 378 -16.87 -2.27 1.23
CA ILE A 378 -17.03 -1.27 0.16
C ILE A 378 -18.11 -0.25 0.52
N ILE A 379 -19.27 -0.67 1.05
CA ILE A 379 -20.34 0.27 1.41
C ILE A 379 -19.91 1.19 2.56
N SER A 380 -19.09 0.71 3.49
CA SER A 380 -18.51 1.54 4.55
C SER A 380 -17.61 2.63 3.97
N ALA A 381 -16.68 2.26 3.09
CA ALA A 381 -15.81 3.21 2.38
C ALA A 381 -16.63 4.22 1.57
N CYS A 382 -17.62 3.78 0.79
CA CYS A 382 -18.47 4.68 0.00
C CYS A 382 -19.24 5.68 0.88
N LYS A 383 -19.76 5.26 2.03
CA LYS A 383 -20.47 6.16 2.97
C LYS A 383 -19.52 7.20 3.55
N ALA A 384 -18.32 6.80 3.96
CA ALA A 384 -17.30 7.71 4.46
C ALA A 384 -16.86 8.71 3.38
N MET A 385 -16.62 8.24 2.15
CA MET A 385 -16.32 9.10 1.00
C MET A 385 -17.44 10.10 0.72
N THR A 386 -18.70 9.68 0.79
CA THR A 386 -19.86 10.57 0.57
C THR A 386 -19.89 11.71 1.59
N ILE A 387 -19.69 11.39 2.87
CA ILE A 387 -19.64 12.40 3.95
C ILE A 387 -18.49 13.39 3.67
N LEU A 388 -17.32 12.87 3.31
CA LEU A 388 -16.15 13.69 3.06
C LEU A 388 -16.33 14.60 1.82
N THR A 389 -16.82 14.05 0.71
CA THR A 389 -17.12 14.80 -0.51
C THR A 389 -18.09 15.94 -0.24
N ASN A 390 -19.16 15.70 0.52
CA ASN A 390 -20.12 16.74 0.89
C ASN A 390 -19.46 17.85 1.73
N SER A 391 -18.60 17.49 2.69
CA SER A 391 -17.85 18.46 3.50
C SER A 391 -16.93 19.32 2.62
N LEU A 392 -16.16 18.68 1.74
CA LEU A 392 -15.22 19.37 0.84
C LEU A 392 -15.94 20.28 -0.16
N MET A 393 -17.09 19.86 -0.68
CA MET A 393 -17.91 20.71 -1.56
C MET A 393 -18.44 21.94 -0.83
N ASN A 394 -18.89 21.79 0.42
CA ASN A 394 -19.35 22.93 1.23
C ASN A 394 -18.21 23.92 1.47
N GLU A 395 -17.04 23.44 1.91
CA GLU A 395 -15.85 24.28 2.12
C GLU A 395 -15.41 24.99 0.83
N TYR A 396 -15.45 24.30 -0.31
CA TYR A 396 -15.10 24.87 -1.60
C TYR A 396 -16.09 25.97 -2.03
N ASN A 397 -17.39 25.73 -1.85
CA ASN A 397 -18.44 26.69 -2.17
C ASN A 397 -18.39 27.92 -1.25
N GLU A 398 -18.11 27.73 0.04
CA GLU A 398 -17.90 28.84 0.98
C GLU A 398 -16.72 29.72 0.54
N LYS A 399 -15.56 29.12 0.22
CA LYS A 399 -14.38 29.86 -0.26
C LYS A 399 -14.65 30.66 -1.52
N LEU A 400 -15.31 30.05 -2.51
CA LEU A 400 -15.76 30.75 -3.72
C LEU A 400 -16.65 31.94 -3.37
N SER A 401 -17.65 31.75 -2.51
CA SER A 401 -18.56 32.83 -2.12
C SER A 401 -17.85 34.00 -1.43
N THR A 402 -16.82 33.74 -0.62
CA THR A 402 -16.02 34.80 0.02
C THR A 402 -15.09 35.53 -0.95
N GLU A 403 -14.53 34.86 -1.96
CA GLU A 403 -13.70 35.50 -3.00
C GLU A 403 -14.51 36.44 -3.91
N PHE A 404 -15.80 36.16 -4.12
CA PHE A 404 -16.71 37.06 -4.85
C PHE A 404 -17.21 38.26 -4.02
N ILE A 405 -17.00 38.27 -2.70
CA ILE A 405 -17.52 39.32 -1.79
C ILE A 405 -16.41 40.29 -1.32
N THR A 406 -15.12 40.02 -1.56
CA THR A 406 -14.06 41.02 -1.28
C THR A 406 -14.27 42.27 -2.13
N PRO A 407 -14.60 43.45 -1.55
CA PRO A 407 -14.73 44.67 -2.31
C PRO A 407 -13.35 45.07 -2.83
N ALA A 408 -13.27 45.47 -4.10
CA ALA A 408 -12.09 46.13 -4.62
C ALA A 408 -11.71 47.29 -3.68
N THR A 409 -10.49 47.24 -3.12
CA THR A 409 -9.90 48.39 -2.44
C THR A 409 -10.00 49.60 -3.36
N PRO A 410 -10.55 50.74 -2.91
CA PRO A 410 -10.59 51.94 -3.73
C PRO A 410 -9.14 52.28 -4.12
N GLN A 411 -8.86 52.34 -5.42
CA GLN A 411 -7.62 52.97 -5.89
C GLN A 411 -7.61 54.40 -5.36
N GLU A 412 -6.67 54.71 -4.46
CA GLU A 412 -6.35 56.09 -4.14
C GLU A 412 -5.86 56.76 -5.42
N ILE A 413 -6.67 57.69 -5.93
CA ILE A 413 -6.24 58.66 -6.93
C ILE A 413 -5.40 59.69 -6.17
N ILE A 414 -4.08 59.63 -6.33
CA ILE A 414 -3.18 60.77 -6.19
C ILE A 414 -2.25 60.81 -7.39
#